data_AF-A0A9D6AUS7-F1
#
_entry.id   AF-A0A9D6AUS7-F1
#
_cell.length_a   1.000
_cell.length_b   1.000
_cell.length_c   1.000
_cell.angle_alpha   90.00
_cell.angle_beta   90.00
_cell.angle_gamma   90.00
#
_symmetry.space_group_name_H-M   'P 1'
#
loop_
_entity.id
_entity.type
_entity.pdbx_description
1 polymer ?
#
loop_
_entity_poly.entity_id
_entity_poly.type
_entity_poly.pdbx_seq_one_letter_code
_entity_poly.pdbx_strand_id
1 'polypeptide(L)'
;MSQTNSRHLSGFTIIELMVVIVVIAAASILFFVQKQNIDTANQDERRKVAINAMYYNLEEVFHPANGFYPSSISADNLKAMDPALFTDSNGITPADAKEFTNLTEEEKANYLAIAGGLPSYEYSYTPTNCDNEGKCKGYTLRVALANEAEYVKKSRHN
;
A
#
# COMPACT_ATOMS: atom_id res chain seq x y z
N MET A 1 37.76 -61.62 11.91
CA MET A 1 37.59 -60.42 12.77
C MET A 1 36.53 -59.54 12.14
N SER A 2 35.33 -59.46 12.71
CA SER A 2 34.29 -58.51 12.31
C SER A 2 33.75 -57.87 13.58
N GLN A 3 34.11 -56.61 13.83
CA GLN A 3 33.53 -55.82 14.91
C GLN A 3 32.30 -55.10 14.34
N THR A 4 31.11 -55.50 14.77
CA THR A 4 29.87 -54.79 14.49
C THR A 4 29.72 -53.63 15.47
N ASN A 5 29.80 -52.41 14.94
CA ASN A 5 29.66 -51.16 15.66
C ASN A 5 28.17 -50.92 15.98
N SER A 6 27.74 -51.22 17.21
CA SER A 6 26.39 -50.94 17.69
C SER A 6 26.27 -49.45 18.03
N ARG A 7 25.66 -48.67 17.14
CA ARG A 7 25.27 -47.29 17.44
C ARG A 7 24.13 -47.32 18.45
N HIS A 8 24.37 -46.73 19.63
CA HIS A 8 23.38 -46.55 20.66
C HIS A 8 22.36 -45.51 20.19
N LEU A 9 21.14 -45.93 19.84
CA LEU A 9 20.03 -44.98 19.66
C LEU A 9 19.57 -44.55 21.05
N SER A 10 19.99 -43.37 21.48
CA SER A 10 19.46 -42.73 22.70
C SER A 10 17.97 -42.42 22.51
N GLY A 11 17.11 -43.08 23.27
CA GLY A 11 15.67 -42.85 23.28
C GLY A 11 15.35 -41.48 23.86
N PHE A 12 14.66 -40.66 23.07
CA PHE A 12 14.21 -39.33 23.47
C PHE A 12 13.13 -39.46 24.54
N THR A 13 13.34 -38.88 25.72
CA THR A 13 12.37 -38.92 26.83
C THR A 13 11.11 -38.15 26.47
N ILE A 14 9.92 -38.69 26.75
CA ILE A 14 8.62 -38.03 26.49
C ILE A 14 8.56 -36.63 27.10
N ILE A 15 9.21 -36.42 28.23
CA ILE A 15 9.31 -35.12 28.90
C ILE A 15 10.00 -34.07 28.02
N GLU A 16 11.07 -34.44 27.31
CA GLU A 16 11.79 -33.53 26.41
C GLU A 16 10.91 -33.10 25.23
N LEU A 17 10.14 -34.06 24.67
CA LEU A 17 9.18 -33.76 23.62
C LEU A 17 8.09 -32.79 24.10
N MET A 18 7.58 -32.96 25.33
CA MET A 18 6.58 -32.06 25.90
C MET A 18 7.12 -30.64 26.10
N VAL A 19 8.34 -30.50 26.61
CA VAL A 19 8.98 -29.18 26.79
C VAL A 19 9.18 -28.49 25.44
N VAL A 20 9.65 -29.22 24.41
CA VAL A 20 9.83 -28.68 23.06
C VAL A 20 8.51 -28.18 22.47
N ILE A 21 7.41 -28.92 22.64
CA ILE A 21 6.08 -28.50 22.16
C ILE A 21 5.63 -27.21 22.85
N VAL A 22 5.81 -27.10 24.17
CA VAL A 22 5.45 -25.89 24.92
C VAL A 22 6.27 -24.68 24.47
N VAL A 23 7.57 -24.86 24.25
CA VAL A 23 8.45 -23.79 23.75
C VAL A 23 8.07 -23.36 22.34
N ILE A 24 7.79 -24.31 21.44
CA ILE A 24 7.33 -24.00 20.07
C ILE A 24 5.99 -23.28 20.09
N ALA A 25 5.05 -23.71 20.94
CA ALA A 25 3.75 -23.05 21.07
C ALA A 25 3.90 -21.60 21.54
N ALA A 26 4.71 -21.34 22.58
CA ALA A 26 4.99 -20.00 23.06
C ALA A 26 5.69 -19.13 22.00
N ALA A 27 6.70 -19.66 21.30
CA ALA A 27 7.39 -18.97 20.23
C ALA A 27 6.47 -18.64 19.04
N SER A 28 5.56 -19.56 18.68
CA SER A 28 4.58 -19.35 17.61
C SER A 28 3.65 -18.18 17.94
N ILE A 29 3.11 -18.14 19.16
CA ILE A 29 2.25 -17.03 19.61
C ILE A 29 2.96 -15.69 19.47
N LEU A 30 4.21 -15.59 19.93
CA LEU A 30 5.00 -14.35 19.82
C LEU A 30 5.29 -13.97 18.37
N PHE A 31 5.57 -14.94 17.50
CA PHE A 31 5.82 -14.71 16.08
C PHE A 31 4.59 -14.11 15.37
N PHE A 32 3.39 -14.62 15.66
CA PHE A 32 2.15 -14.11 15.06
C PHE A 32 1.86 -12.65 15.45
N VAL A 33 2.07 -12.26 16.71
CA VAL A 33 1.87 -10.87 17.17
C VAL A 33 2.84 -9.92 16.46
N GLN A 34 4.10 -10.31 16.31
CA GLN A 34 5.12 -9.49 15.63
C GLN A 34 4.82 -9.32 14.13
N LYS A 35 4.27 -10.35 13.48
CA LYS A 35 3.97 -10.33 12.03
C LYS A 35 2.93 -9.27 11.65
N GLN A 36 1.89 -9.07 12.45
CA GLN A 36 0.80 -8.13 12.14
C GLN A 36 1.28 -6.67 12.07
N ASN A 37 2.06 -6.23 13.05
CA ASN A 37 2.58 -4.86 13.08
C ASN A 37 3.54 -4.57 11.91
N ILE A 38 4.32 -5.56 11.50
CA ILE A 38 5.25 -5.45 10.37
C ILE A 38 4.48 -5.30 9.06
N ASP A 39 3.40 -6.06 8.87
CA ASP A 39 2.62 -6.00 7.63
C ASP A 39 1.94 -4.64 7.45
N THR A 40 1.39 -4.06 8.52
CA THR A 40 0.83 -2.70 8.48
C THR A 40 1.91 -1.65 8.20
N ALA A 41 3.08 -1.75 8.83
CA ALA A 41 4.19 -0.84 8.56
C ALA A 41 4.68 -0.93 7.09
N ASN A 42 4.75 -2.15 6.53
CA ASN A 42 5.11 -2.36 5.14
C ASN A 42 4.07 -1.76 4.16
N GLN A 43 2.78 -1.76 4.52
CA GLN A 43 1.75 -1.10 3.72
C GLN A 43 1.94 0.42 3.72
N ASP A 44 2.18 1.02 4.88
CA ASP A 44 2.45 2.46 4.98
C ASP A 44 3.72 2.86 4.20
N GLU A 45 4.76 2.02 4.21
CA GLU A 45 5.95 2.22 3.38
C GLU A 45 5.61 2.21 1.88
N ARG A 46 4.82 1.23 1.42
CA ARG A 46 4.39 1.16 0.00
C ARG A 46 3.61 2.40 -0.42
N ARG A 47 2.71 2.90 0.43
CA ARG A 47 1.93 4.11 0.17
C ARG A 47 2.81 5.35 0.04
N LYS A 48 3.82 5.48 0.91
CA LYS A 48 4.82 6.55 0.82
C LYS A 48 5.64 6.46 -0.46
N VAL A 49 6.05 5.25 -0.86
CA VAL A 49 6.77 5.02 -2.13
C VAL A 49 5.92 5.46 -3.31
N ALA A 50 4.64 5.08 -3.36
CA ALA A 50 3.71 5.50 -4.41
C ALA A 50 3.56 7.03 -4.48
N ILE A 51 3.29 7.70 -3.35
CA ILE A 51 3.19 9.17 -3.29
C ILE A 51 4.49 9.85 -3.74
N ASN A 52 5.65 9.31 -3.33
CA ASN A 52 6.93 9.85 -3.76
C ASN A 52 7.16 9.67 -5.26
N ALA A 53 6.80 8.51 -5.82
CA ALA A 53 6.88 8.27 -7.26
C ALA A 53 5.99 9.24 -8.05
N MET A 54 4.73 9.42 -7.63
CA MET A 54 3.82 10.41 -8.22
C MET A 54 4.42 11.82 -8.15
N TYR A 55 4.94 12.19 -6.98
CA TYR A 55 5.56 13.49 -6.74
C TYR A 55 6.75 13.74 -7.67
N TYR A 56 7.69 12.81 -7.78
CA TYR A 56 8.85 12.99 -8.66
C TYR A 56 8.47 13.00 -10.14
N ASN A 57 7.47 12.22 -10.53
CA ASN A 57 6.97 12.26 -11.89
C ASN A 57 6.41 13.65 -12.24
N LEU A 58 5.63 14.25 -11.34
CA LEU A 58 5.08 15.59 -11.53
C LEU A 58 6.17 16.65 -11.56
N GLU A 59 7.14 16.59 -10.65
CA GLU A 59 8.18 17.61 -10.51
C GLU A 59 9.32 17.51 -11.54
N GLU A 60 9.67 16.29 -11.96
CA GLU A 60 10.90 16.03 -12.73
C GLU A 60 10.62 15.59 -14.16
N VAL A 61 9.40 15.13 -14.45
CA VAL A 61 9.02 14.67 -15.79
C VAL A 61 7.93 15.56 -16.38
N PHE A 62 6.78 15.67 -15.71
CA PHE A 62 5.63 16.39 -16.26
C PHE A 62 5.83 17.90 -16.28
N HIS A 63 6.14 18.51 -15.14
CA HIS A 63 6.25 19.97 -15.04
C HIS A 63 7.39 20.54 -15.91
N PRO A 64 8.60 19.95 -15.96
CA PRO A 64 9.66 20.46 -16.84
C PRO A 64 9.31 20.34 -18.32
N ALA A 65 8.54 19.32 -18.73
CA ALA A 65 8.14 19.14 -20.12
C ALA A 65 6.98 20.05 -20.55
N ASN A 66 6.07 20.40 -19.63
CA ASN A 66 4.83 21.10 -19.95
C ASN A 66 4.76 22.55 -19.43
N GLY A 67 5.53 22.89 -18.40
CA GLY A 67 5.52 24.21 -17.75
C GLY A 67 4.34 24.46 -16.80
N PHE A 68 3.55 23.43 -16.47
CA PHE A 68 2.42 23.49 -15.55
C PHE A 68 2.16 22.10 -14.93
N TYR A 69 1.26 22.03 -13.94
CA TYR A 69 0.74 20.78 -13.38
C TYR A 69 -0.68 20.49 -13.88
N PRO A 70 -1.07 19.22 -14.06
CA PRO A 70 -2.37 18.87 -14.63
C PRO A 70 -3.50 19.06 -13.60
N SER A 71 -4.73 19.28 -14.04
CA SER A 71 -5.91 19.31 -13.16
C SER A 71 -6.32 17.94 -12.61
N SER A 72 -5.80 16.84 -13.19
CA SER A 72 -6.02 15.48 -12.70
C SER A 72 -4.83 14.57 -13.02
N ILE A 73 -4.65 13.54 -12.21
CA ILE A 73 -3.62 12.52 -12.44
C ILE A 73 -4.23 11.26 -13.04
N SER A 74 -3.53 10.70 -14.03
CA SER A 74 -3.84 9.42 -14.67
C SER A 74 -2.54 8.79 -15.16
N ALA A 75 -2.62 7.54 -15.61
CA ALA A 75 -1.49 6.87 -16.25
C ALA A 75 -0.92 7.65 -17.45
N ASP A 76 -1.76 8.43 -18.14
CA ASP A 76 -1.35 9.25 -19.29
C ASP A 76 -0.47 10.43 -18.89
N ASN A 77 -0.72 11.02 -17.71
CA ASN A 77 0.02 12.18 -17.21
C ASN A 77 1.26 11.76 -16.40
N LEU A 78 1.30 10.52 -15.93
CA LEU A 78 2.37 9.99 -15.07
C LEU A 78 3.13 8.84 -15.76
N LYS A 79 3.52 9.03 -17.02
CA LYS A 79 4.03 7.96 -17.91
C LYS A 79 5.31 7.27 -17.42
N ALA A 80 6.14 7.98 -16.65
CA ALA A 80 7.40 7.43 -16.12
C ALA A 80 7.22 6.67 -14.79
N MET A 81 5.98 6.51 -14.30
CA MET A 81 5.70 5.80 -13.06
C MET A 81 5.49 4.30 -13.34
N ASP A 82 5.97 3.45 -12.44
CA ASP A 82 5.68 2.02 -12.46
C ASP A 82 4.15 1.80 -12.34
N PRO A 83 3.51 1.07 -13.29
CA PRO A 83 2.08 0.74 -13.24
C PRO A 83 1.63 0.14 -11.89
N ALA A 84 2.48 -0.65 -11.23
CA ALA A 84 2.16 -1.29 -9.96
C ALA A 84 1.96 -0.27 -8.82
N LEU A 85 2.52 0.94 -8.92
CA LEU A 85 2.37 2.00 -7.92
C LEU A 85 1.08 2.81 -8.09
N PHE A 86 0.34 2.61 -9.19
CA PHE A 86 -1.02 3.16 -9.31
C PHE A 86 -2.04 2.33 -8.54
N THR A 87 -1.73 1.07 -8.24
CA THR A 87 -2.60 0.19 -7.47
C THR A 87 -2.44 0.46 -5.98
N ASP A 88 -3.55 0.68 -5.27
CA ASP A 88 -3.52 0.91 -3.83
C ASP A 88 -3.39 -0.40 -3.02
N SER A 89 -3.36 -0.26 -1.70
CA SER A 89 -3.24 -1.37 -0.74
C SER A 89 -4.36 -2.41 -0.88
N ASN A 90 -5.50 -2.03 -1.47
CA ASN A 90 -6.68 -2.87 -1.68
C ASN A 90 -6.74 -3.45 -3.10
N GLY A 91 -5.75 -3.17 -3.95
CA GLY A 91 -5.75 -3.62 -5.33
C GLY A 91 -6.53 -2.72 -6.30
N ILE A 92 -6.94 -1.52 -5.88
CA ILE A 92 -7.79 -0.61 -6.66
C ILE A 92 -6.91 0.36 -7.45
N THR A 93 -7.18 0.53 -8.75
CA THR A 93 -6.53 1.54 -9.58
C THR A 93 -7.37 2.82 -9.70
N PRO A 94 -6.81 3.95 -10.18
CA PRO A 94 -7.59 5.15 -10.47
C PRO A 94 -8.72 4.94 -11.49
N ALA A 95 -8.58 3.94 -12.37
CA ALA A 95 -9.61 3.61 -13.35
C ALA A 95 -10.79 2.91 -12.66
N ASP A 96 -10.51 1.90 -11.84
CA ASP A 96 -11.53 1.17 -11.08
C ASP A 96 -12.26 2.12 -10.12
N ALA A 97 -11.53 3.05 -9.49
CA ALA A 97 -12.09 4.09 -8.64
C ALA A 97 -13.15 4.97 -9.34
N LYS A 98 -12.94 5.27 -10.64
CA LYS A 98 -13.91 6.04 -11.45
C LYS A 98 -15.17 5.23 -11.75
N GLU A 99 -15.06 3.91 -11.84
CA GLU A 99 -16.23 3.03 -12.01
C GLU A 99 -17.17 3.16 -10.81
N PHE A 100 -16.62 3.22 -9.59
CA PHE A 100 -17.43 3.43 -8.37
C PHE A 100 -18.07 4.83 -8.27
N THR A 101 -17.46 5.86 -8.87
CA THR A 101 -18.05 7.21 -8.89
C THR A 101 -19.22 7.36 -9.87
N ASN A 102 -19.32 6.46 -10.85
CA ASN A 102 -20.39 6.45 -11.85
C ASN A 102 -21.54 5.51 -11.49
N LEU A 103 -21.46 4.83 -10.34
CA LEU A 103 -22.54 4.00 -9.84
C LEU A 103 -23.76 4.87 -9.53
N THR A 104 -24.93 4.37 -9.90
CA THR A 104 -26.19 4.97 -9.48
C THR A 104 -26.33 4.90 -7.96
N GLU A 105 -27.10 5.81 -7.37
CA GLU A 105 -27.32 5.85 -5.92
C GLU A 105 -27.88 4.52 -5.36
N GLU A 106 -28.58 3.75 -6.20
CA GLU A 106 -29.10 2.42 -5.85
C GLU A 106 -27.99 1.36 -5.80
N GLU A 107 -27.10 1.33 -6.81
CA GLU A 107 -25.93 0.45 -6.82
C GLU A 107 -24.97 0.77 -5.67
N LYS A 108 -24.79 2.07 -5.39
CA LYS A 108 -24.01 2.57 -4.27
C LYS A 108 -24.57 2.11 -2.92
N ALA A 109 -25.90 2.17 -2.76
CA ALA A 109 -26.59 1.68 -1.57
C ALA A 109 -26.46 0.15 -1.42
N ASN A 110 -26.50 -0.60 -2.52
CA ASN A 110 -26.29 -2.04 -2.51
C ASN A 110 -24.87 -2.39 -2.03
N TYR A 111 -23.83 -1.74 -2.57
CA TYR A 111 -22.45 -1.95 -2.08
C TYR A 111 -22.29 -1.59 -0.61
N LEU A 112 -22.87 -0.47 -0.15
CA LEU A 112 -22.83 -0.07 1.25
C LEU A 112 -23.50 -1.10 2.18
N ALA A 113 -24.59 -1.73 1.72
CA ALA A 113 -25.34 -2.73 2.47
C ALA A 113 -24.63 -4.10 2.55
N ILE A 114 -23.82 -4.48 1.55
CA ILE A 114 -23.18 -5.80 1.48
C ILE A 114 -21.75 -5.76 2.02
N ALA A 115 -20.98 -4.71 1.70
CA ALA A 115 -19.55 -4.61 1.99
C ALA A 115 -19.22 -3.64 3.15
N GLY A 116 -20.21 -2.90 3.66
CA GLY A 116 -20.02 -1.93 4.74
C GLY A 116 -19.31 -0.63 4.31
N GLY A 117 -19.09 -0.44 3.00
CA GLY A 117 -18.44 0.75 2.44
C GLY A 117 -18.17 0.61 0.94
N LEU A 118 -17.95 1.73 0.25
CA LEU A 118 -17.47 1.72 -1.15
C LEU A 118 -15.95 1.61 -1.20
N PRO A 119 -15.40 0.80 -2.10
CA PRO A 119 -13.97 0.83 -2.39
C PRO A 119 -13.58 2.22 -2.90
N SER A 120 -12.73 2.92 -2.16
CA SER A 120 -12.21 4.24 -2.52
C SER A 120 -10.71 4.17 -2.77
N TYR A 121 -10.26 4.84 -3.83
CA TYR A 121 -8.83 4.99 -4.09
C TYR A 121 -8.13 5.73 -2.95
N GLU A 122 -7.09 5.14 -2.40
CA GLU A 122 -6.43 5.63 -1.19
C GLU A 122 -5.65 6.95 -1.39
N TYR A 123 -5.15 7.19 -2.60
CA TYR A 123 -4.31 8.34 -2.89
C TYR A 123 -5.14 9.54 -3.39
N SER A 124 -4.92 10.71 -2.81
CA SER A 124 -5.61 11.95 -3.17
C SER A 124 -4.68 12.92 -3.89
N TYR A 125 -5.17 13.49 -4.98
CA TYR A 125 -4.53 14.58 -5.72
C TYR A 125 -5.45 15.79 -5.75
N THR A 126 -4.98 16.91 -5.20
CA THR A 126 -5.71 18.18 -5.20
C THR A 126 -4.86 19.24 -5.92
N PRO A 127 -5.19 19.61 -7.16
CA PRO A 127 -4.49 20.68 -7.84
C PRO A 127 -4.85 22.04 -7.24
N THR A 128 -3.98 23.03 -7.41
CA THR A 128 -4.16 24.39 -6.88
C THR A 128 -3.86 25.45 -7.93
N ASN A 129 -4.60 26.56 -7.89
CA ASN A 129 -4.42 27.70 -8.81
C ASN A 129 -4.48 27.28 -10.29
N CYS A 130 -5.53 26.54 -10.66
CA CYS A 130 -5.78 26.14 -12.04
C CYS A 130 -6.45 27.25 -12.84
N ASP A 131 -6.06 27.37 -14.10
CA ASP A 131 -6.77 28.19 -15.08
C ASP A 131 -7.98 27.45 -15.70
N ASN A 132 -8.69 28.13 -16.59
CA ASN A 132 -9.85 27.58 -17.30
C ASN A 132 -9.48 26.46 -18.31
N GLU A 133 -8.20 26.29 -18.61
CA GLU A 133 -7.68 25.25 -19.51
C GLU A 133 -7.22 24.00 -18.73
N GLY A 134 -7.33 24.01 -17.39
CA GLY A 134 -6.90 22.91 -16.53
C GLY A 134 -5.40 22.86 -16.27
N LYS A 135 -4.67 23.95 -16.51
CA LYS A 135 -3.26 24.10 -16.18
C LYS A 135 -3.12 24.72 -14.80
N CYS A 136 -2.42 24.04 -13.91
CA CYS A 136 -2.34 24.40 -12.50
C CYS A 136 -0.92 24.82 -12.11
N LYS A 137 -0.81 25.79 -11.18
CA LYS A 137 0.49 26.25 -10.67
C LYS A 137 1.05 25.38 -9.55
N GLY A 138 0.20 24.59 -8.91
CA GLY A 138 0.63 23.70 -7.84
C GLY A 138 -0.34 22.56 -7.59
N TYR A 139 0.00 21.72 -6.62
CA TYR A 139 -0.84 20.63 -6.18
C TYR A 139 -0.49 20.16 -4.77
N THR A 140 -1.37 19.34 -4.20
CA THR A 140 -1.14 18.58 -2.97
C THR A 140 -1.50 17.11 -3.20
N LEU A 141 -0.57 16.22 -2.91
CA LEU A 141 -0.75 14.77 -2.84
C LEU A 141 -0.90 14.34 -1.37
N ARG A 142 -1.85 13.44 -1.10
CA ARG A 142 -2.11 12.93 0.26
C ARG A 142 -2.41 11.44 0.26
N VAL A 143 -2.05 10.77 1.35
CA VAL A 143 -2.48 9.41 1.67
C VAL A 143 -2.59 9.24 3.18
N ALA A 144 -3.62 8.53 3.64
CA ALA A 144 -3.76 8.16 5.04
C ALA A 144 -2.85 6.98 5.37
N LEU A 145 -2.20 7.03 6.53
CA LEU A 145 -1.35 5.94 7.01
C LEU A 145 -2.02 5.29 8.23
N ALA A 146 -1.86 3.99 8.38
CA ALA A 146 -2.51 3.23 9.45
C ALA A 146 -1.83 3.47 10.81
N ASN A 147 -0.51 3.56 10.83
CA ASN A 147 0.29 3.72 12.05
C ASN A 147 0.87 5.13 12.23
N GLU A 148 0.69 6.01 11.24
CA GLU A 148 1.31 7.33 11.20
C GLU A 148 0.31 8.42 10.81
N ALA A 149 0.71 9.68 10.96
CA ALA A 149 -0.06 10.80 10.45
C ALA A 149 -0.16 10.75 8.90
N GLU A 150 -1.15 11.47 8.36
CA GLU A 150 -1.32 11.62 6.91
C GLU A 150 -0.01 12.04 6.24
N TYR A 151 0.37 11.33 5.16
CA TYR A 151 1.56 11.64 4.40
C TYR A 151 1.22 12.59 3.26
N VAL A 152 1.82 13.78 3.27
CA VAL A 152 1.48 14.88 2.37
C VAL A 152 2.72 15.35 1.60
N LYS A 153 2.55 15.53 0.28
CA LYS A 153 3.53 16.19 -0.60
C LYS A 153 2.88 17.36 -1.31
N LYS A 154 3.57 18.50 -1.37
CA LYS A 154 3.12 19.70 -2.08
C LYS A 154 4.09 20.03 -3.20
N SER A 155 3.58 20.65 -4.26
CA SER A 155 4.39 21.10 -5.39
C SER A 155 5.55 22.00 -4.95
N ARG A 156 6.71 21.88 -5.61
CA ARG A 156 7.88 22.74 -5.30
C ARG A 156 7.71 24.17 -5.79
N HIS A 157 6.97 24.37 -6.88
CA HIS A 157 6.88 25.63 -7.61
C HIS A 157 5.61 26.44 -7.28
N ASN A 158 5.26 26.58 -5.99
CA ASN A 158 4.04 27.29 -5.57
C ASN A 158 4.23 28.81 -5.40
#